data_AF-A0A2G5C630-F1
#
_entry.id   AF-A0A2G5C630-F1
#
_cell.length_a   1.000
_cell.length_b   1.000
_cell.length_c   1.000
_cell.angle_alpha   90.00
_cell.angle_beta   90.00
_cell.angle_gamma   90.00
#
_symmetry.space_group_name_H-M   'P 1'
#
loop_
_entity.id
_entity.type
_entity.pdbx_description
1 polymer ?
#
loop_
_entity_poly.entity_id
_entity_poly.type
_entity_poly.pdbx_seq_one_letter_code
_entity_poly.pdbx_strand_id
1 'polypeptide(L)'
;MRLNSNDTENVKFADYLIEIGTNPKEDVELPSEIKRCKSTMDLLFKVYPNINVEEVATKTYLQERSILFARNDDVATLNELAINHFSGELHEYLAADKAIEDDQPI
;
A
#
# COMPACT_ATOMS: atom_id res chain seq x y z
N MET A 1 -7.08 -13.46 -3.09
CA MET A 1 -6.26 -14.06 -4.17
C MET A 1 -6.56 -15.55 -4.21
N ARG A 2 -7.02 -16.11 -5.33
CA ARG A 2 -7.21 -17.56 -5.48
C ARG A 2 -6.01 -18.11 -6.26
N LEU A 3 -5.26 -19.03 -5.64
CA LEU A 3 -4.16 -19.74 -6.29
C LEU A 3 -4.75 -20.80 -7.24
N ASN A 4 -4.28 -20.84 -8.48
CA ASN A 4 -4.69 -21.83 -9.48
C ASN A 4 -3.72 -23.02 -9.43
N SER A 5 -4.23 -24.22 -9.19
CA SER A 5 -3.43 -25.46 -9.08
C SER A 5 -2.78 -25.90 -10.40
N ASN A 6 -3.24 -25.38 -11.54
CA ASN A 6 -2.64 -25.68 -12.85
C ASN A 6 -1.44 -24.79 -13.18
N ASP A 7 -1.19 -23.77 -12.35
CA ASP A 7 -0.05 -22.87 -12.49
C ASP A 7 1.06 -23.31 -11.53
N THR A 8 2.16 -23.77 -12.10
CA THR A 8 3.32 -24.28 -11.35
C THR A 8 3.89 -23.25 -10.37
N GLU A 9 3.82 -21.96 -10.69
CA GLU A 9 4.32 -20.90 -9.79
C GLU A 9 3.41 -20.71 -8.58
N ASN A 10 2.08 -20.85 -8.78
CA ASN A 10 1.13 -20.83 -7.67
C ASN A 10 1.31 -22.02 -6.73
N VAL A 11 1.64 -23.20 -7.26
CA VAL A 11 1.92 -24.40 -6.46
C VAL A 11 3.17 -24.18 -5.61
N LYS A 12 4.28 -23.72 -6.20
CA LYS A 12 5.51 -23.39 -5.46
C LYS A 12 5.27 -22.36 -4.35
N PHE A 13 4.49 -21.32 -4.65
CA PHE A 13 4.16 -20.31 -3.65
C PHE A 13 3.28 -20.85 -2.53
N ALA A 14 2.33 -21.76 -2.83
CA ALA A 14 1.54 -22.44 -1.82
C ALA A 14 2.41 -23.32 -0.90
N ASP A 15 3.35 -24.07 -1.47
CA ASP A 15 4.29 -24.90 -0.71
C ASP A 15 5.15 -24.05 0.21
N TYR A 16 5.66 -22.90 -0.28
CA TYR A 16 6.35 -21.91 0.54
C TYR A 16 5.48 -21.45 1.72
N LEU A 17 4.21 -21.09 1.49
CA LEU A 17 3.31 -20.67 2.57
C LEU A 17 3.09 -21.76 3.63
N ILE A 18 3.01 -23.03 3.22
CA ILE A 18 2.89 -24.17 4.14
C ILE A 18 4.17 -24.31 4.97
N GLU A 19 5.34 -24.15 4.35
CA GLU A 19 6.62 -24.22 5.04
C GLU A 19 6.72 -23.18 6.16
N ILE A 20 6.34 -21.93 5.91
CA ILE A 20 6.32 -20.85 6.93
C ILE A 20 5.50 -21.24 8.16
N GLY A 21 4.37 -21.92 7.97
CA GLY A 21 3.46 -22.28 9.05
C GLY A 21 3.81 -23.57 9.80
N THR A 22 4.74 -24.38 9.29
CA THR A 22 4.97 -25.75 9.79
C THR A 22 6.43 -26.08 10.10
N ASN A 23 7.39 -25.42 9.44
CA ASN A 23 8.81 -25.63 9.69
C ASN A 23 9.20 -24.92 11.00
N PRO A 24 9.73 -25.64 12.01
CA PRO A 24 10.14 -25.05 13.28
C PRO A 24 11.44 -24.23 13.19
N LYS A 25 12.12 -24.25 12.03
CA LYS A 25 13.28 -23.39 11.78
C LYS A 25 12.81 -21.96 11.50
N GLU A 26 13.44 -21.00 12.17
CA GLU A 26 13.12 -19.57 12.00
C GLU A 26 13.75 -18.94 10.75
N ASP A 27 14.71 -19.63 10.12
CA ASP A 27 15.32 -19.19 8.88
C ASP A 27 14.46 -19.56 7.67
N VAL A 28 14.07 -18.54 6.92
CA VAL A 28 13.19 -18.65 5.75
C VAL A 28 13.88 -18.06 4.53
N GLU A 29 13.99 -18.85 3.47
CA GLU A 29 14.39 -18.35 2.15
C GLU A 29 13.18 -17.77 1.43
N LEU A 30 13.26 -16.49 1.05
CA LEU A 30 12.17 -15.87 0.28
C LEU A 30 12.21 -16.32 -1.19
N PRO A 31 11.06 -16.61 -1.80
CA PRO A 31 10.94 -16.82 -3.24
C PRO A 31 11.51 -15.64 -4.03
N SER A 32 12.14 -15.93 -5.17
CA SER A 32 12.84 -14.94 -6.00
C SER A 32 11.91 -13.87 -6.59
N GLU A 33 10.62 -14.21 -6.67
CA GLU A 33 9.52 -13.38 -7.14
C GLU A 33 9.19 -12.27 -6.14
N ILE A 34 9.46 -12.49 -4.84
CA ILE A 34 9.27 -11.50 -3.78
C ILE A 34 10.42 -10.48 -3.84
N LYS A 35 10.15 -9.36 -4.49
CA LYS A 35 11.10 -8.24 -4.56
C LYS A 35 11.12 -7.49 -3.24
N ARG A 36 12.27 -7.51 -2.57
CA ARG A 36 12.53 -6.63 -1.42
C ARG A 36 12.78 -5.21 -1.91
N CYS A 37 12.08 -4.25 -1.31
CA CYS A 37 12.37 -2.83 -1.47
C CYS A 37 13.27 -2.38 -0.31
N LYS A 38 14.23 -1.50 -0.59
CA LYS A 38 15.22 -1.06 0.42
C LYS A 38 14.66 -0.01 1.39
N SER A 39 13.58 0.66 0.99
CA SER A 39 12.92 1.71 1.77
C SER A 39 11.46 1.86 1.33
N THR A 40 10.68 2.60 2.14
CA THR A 40 9.31 2.98 1.81
C THR A 40 9.23 3.80 0.51
N MET A 41 10.22 4.67 0.26
CA MET A 41 10.35 5.41 -1.00
C MET A 41 10.57 4.48 -2.20
N ASP A 42 11.48 3.51 -2.07
CA ASP A 42 11.73 2.52 -3.12
C ASP A 42 10.46 1.72 -3.42
N LEU A 43 9.72 1.31 -2.38
CA LEU A 43 8.41 0.65 -2.54
C LEU A 43 7.40 1.55 -3.26
N LEU A 44 7.28 2.82 -2.87
CA LEU A 44 6.35 3.78 -3.47
C LEU A 44 6.60 3.91 -4.98
N PHE A 45 7.83 4.18 -5.39
CA PHE A 45 8.17 4.32 -6.81
C PHE A 45 8.21 2.98 -7.56
N LYS A 46 8.36 1.85 -6.88
CA LYS A 46 8.19 0.52 -7.50
C LYS A 46 6.75 0.29 -7.95
N VAL A 47 5.80 0.66 -7.10
CA VAL A 47 4.37 0.46 -7.32
C VAL A 47 3.79 1.58 -8.19
N TYR A 48 4.19 2.82 -7.92
CA TYR A 48 3.77 4.03 -8.62
C TYR A 48 4.95 4.75 -9.29
N PRO A 49 5.54 4.18 -10.37
CA PRO A 49 6.74 4.74 -10.99
C PRO A 49 6.59 6.15 -11.56
N ASN A 50 5.35 6.56 -11.87
CA ASN A 50 5.05 7.83 -12.54
C ASN A 50 4.08 8.69 -11.72
N ILE A 51 4.08 8.55 -10.38
CA ILE A 51 3.17 9.31 -9.51
C ILE A 51 3.36 10.83 -9.62
N ASN A 52 4.58 11.24 -9.95
CA ASN A 52 5.01 12.63 -10.11
C ASN A 52 4.93 13.13 -11.56
N VAL A 53 4.36 12.35 -12.47
CA VAL A 53 4.19 12.75 -13.87
C VAL A 53 2.74 13.16 -14.07
N GLU A 54 2.54 14.40 -14.51
CA GLU A 54 1.22 14.95 -14.79
C GLU A 54 0.45 14.07 -15.78
N GLU A 55 -0.86 13.97 -15.58
CA GLU A 55 -1.80 13.21 -16.43
C GLU A 55 -1.61 11.69 -16.50
N VAL A 56 -0.56 11.11 -15.88
CA VAL A 56 -0.32 9.66 -15.87
C VAL A 56 -1.09 8.94 -14.76
N ALA A 57 -1.19 9.58 -13.59
CA ALA A 57 -1.81 8.98 -12.41
C ALA A 57 -3.35 9.05 -12.44
N THR A 58 -3.93 8.42 -13.46
CA THR A 58 -5.38 8.29 -13.66
C THR A 58 -6.07 7.55 -12.50
N LYS A 59 -7.40 7.64 -12.43
CA LYS A 59 -8.19 6.91 -11.44
C LYS A 59 -7.89 5.41 -11.43
N THR A 60 -7.90 4.76 -12.60
CA THR A 60 -7.61 3.33 -12.72
C THR A 60 -6.17 3.01 -12.28
N TYR A 61 -5.22 3.88 -12.64
CA TYR A 61 -3.82 3.73 -12.24
C TYR A 61 -3.69 3.65 -10.71
N LEU A 62 -4.34 4.56 -9.99
CA LEU A 62 -4.33 4.62 -8.52
C LEU A 62 -5.04 3.41 -7.89
N GLN A 63 -6.21 3.03 -8.43
CA GLN A 63 -7.04 1.96 -7.87
C GLN A 63 -6.39 0.57 -7.96
N GLU A 64 -5.67 0.27 -9.03
CA GLU A 64 -5.08 -1.06 -9.27
C GLU A 64 -3.78 -1.31 -8.50
N ARG A 65 -3.29 -0.33 -7.72
CA ARG A 65 -1.92 -0.32 -7.18
C ARG A 65 -1.88 -0.14 -5.66
N SER A 66 -2.87 -0.69 -4.96
CA SER A 66 -2.96 -0.59 -3.49
C SER A 66 -1.73 -1.18 -2.79
N ILE A 67 -1.15 -0.42 -1.87
CA ILE A 67 -0.08 -0.88 -0.98
C ILE A 67 -0.69 -1.14 0.41
N LEU A 68 -0.41 -2.30 0.98
CA LEU A 68 -0.93 -2.71 2.29
C LEU A 68 0.21 -2.73 3.32
N PHE A 69 -0.06 -2.16 4.49
CA PHE A 69 0.82 -2.22 5.67
C PHE A 69 0.08 -2.81 6.86
N ALA A 70 0.82 -3.34 7.83
CA ALA A 70 0.25 -3.99 9.01
C ALA A 70 -0.34 -3.01 10.04
N ARG A 71 0.15 -1.76 10.08
CA ARG A 71 -0.26 -0.73 11.05
C ARG A 71 -0.75 0.52 10.33
N ASN A 72 -1.74 1.19 10.92
CA ASN A 72 -2.29 2.43 10.36
C ASN A 72 -1.27 3.57 10.34
N ASP A 73 -0.36 3.65 11.31
CA ASP A 73 0.68 4.70 11.35
C ASP A 73 1.62 4.59 10.14
N ASP A 74 1.98 3.36 9.75
CA ASP A 74 2.80 3.09 8.57
C ASP A 74 2.03 3.45 7.28
N VAL A 75 0.72 3.14 7.24
CA VAL A 75 -0.17 3.55 6.14
C VAL A 75 -0.24 5.07 6.03
N ALA A 76 -0.43 5.78 7.15
CA ALA A 76 -0.51 7.24 7.18
C ALA A 76 0.79 7.88 6.67
N THR A 77 1.93 7.39 7.14
CA THR A 77 3.26 7.86 6.72
C THR A 77 3.49 7.64 5.22
N LEU A 78 3.09 6.48 4.68
CA LEU A 78 3.20 6.21 3.24
C LEU A 78 2.25 7.08 2.42
N ASN A 79 1.01 7.26 2.87
CA ASN A 79 0.02 8.04 2.14
C ASN A 79 0.44 9.52 2.07
N GLU A 80 0.92 10.09 3.17
CA GLU A 80 1.47 11.44 3.20
C GLU A 80 2.64 11.57 2.20
N LEU A 81 3.57 10.62 2.21
CA LEU A 81 4.69 10.57 1.26
C LEU A 81 4.20 10.50 -0.20
N ALA A 82 3.18 9.67 -0.49
CA ALA A 82 2.61 9.53 -1.83
C ALA A 82 1.95 10.83 -2.31
N ILE A 83 1.17 11.49 -1.44
CA ILE A 83 0.52 12.78 -1.73
C ILE A 83 1.57 13.84 -2.03
N ASN A 84 2.64 13.92 -1.24
CA ASN A 84 3.73 14.88 -1.44
C ASN A 84 4.50 14.68 -2.75
N HIS A 85 4.46 13.48 -3.33
CA HIS A 85 5.05 13.17 -4.64
C HIS A 85 4.05 13.21 -5.80
N PHE A 86 2.76 13.35 -5.51
CA PHE A 86 1.73 13.39 -6.53
C PHE A 86 1.79 14.72 -7.29
N SER A 87 1.70 14.66 -8.61
CA SER A 87 1.64 15.85 -9.45
C SER A 87 0.24 16.49 -9.38
N GLY A 88 0.15 17.68 -8.78
CA GLY A 88 -1.10 18.43 -8.66
C GLY A 88 -1.13 19.39 -7.48
N GLU A 89 -2.27 20.06 -7.29
CA GLU A 89 -2.47 20.98 -6.18
C GLU A 89 -2.94 20.25 -4.92
N LEU A 90 -2.23 20.47 -3.80
CA LEU A 90 -2.63 19.99 -2.49
C LEU A 90 -3.89 20.74 -2.01
N HIS A 91 -4.91 19.98 -1.63
CA HIS A 91 -6.15 20.50 -1.06
C HIS A 91 -6.39 19.88 0.31
N GLU A 92 -6.58 20.72 1.32
CA GLU A 92 -6.88 20.31 2.69
C GLU A 92 -8.39 20.42 2.97
N TYR A 93 -8.95 19.38 3.60
CA TYR A 93 -10.36 19.33 4.00
C TYR A 93 -10.43 19.15 5.51
N LEU A 94 -10.97 20.15 6.20
CA LEU A 94 -11.10 20.13 7.65
C LEU A 94 -12.33 19.32 8.07
N ALA A 95 -12.15 18.44 9.07
CA ALA A 95 -13.25 17.71 9.68
C ALA A 95 -14.11 18.66 10.53
N ALA A 96 -15.43 18.49 10.45
CA ALA A 96 -16.40 19.25 11.25
C ALA A 96 -16.79 18.46 12.51
N ASP A 97 -15.87 18.32 13.45
CA ASP A 97 -16.04 17.45 14.63
C ASP A 97 -16.83 18.11 15.78
N LYS A 98 -17.19 19.39 15.65
CA LYS A 98 -18.04 20.12 16.60
C LYS A 98 -19.15 20.87 15.86
N ALA A 99 -20.40 20.60 16.25
CA ALA A 99 -21.48 21.55 16.03
C ALA A 99 -21.18 22.79 16.89
N ILE A 100 -21.25 23.97 16.29
CA ILE A 100 -21.36 25.21 17.06
C ILE A 100 -22.74 25.12 17.73
N GLU A 101 -22.80 24.90 19.03
CA GLU A 101 -24.02 25.19 19.78
C GLU A 101 -24.25 26.69 19.62
N ASP A 102 -25.31 27.05 18.89
CA ASP A 102 -25.73 28.43 18.70
C ASP A 102 -26.18 28.95 20.07
N ASP A 103 -25.25 29.49 20.87
CA ASP A 103 -25.55 30.32 22.03
C ASP A 103 -26.18 31.62 21.52
N GLN A 104 -27.45 31.54 21.09
CA GLN A 104 -28.26 32.72 20.85
C GLN A 104 -28.79 33.23 22.18
N PRO A 105 -28.39 34.44 22.65
CA PRO A 105 -29.08 35.07 23.76
C PRO A 105 -30.48 35.49 23.29
N ILE A 106 -31.49 35.01 24.02
CA ILE A 106 -32.90 35.41 23.90
C ILE A 106 -33.06 36.88 24.25
#